data_AF-A0A7J4PS12-F1
#
_entry.id   AF-A0A7J4PS12-F1
#
_cell.length_a   1.000
_cell.length_b   1.000
_cell.length_c   1.000
_cell.angle_alpha   90.00
_cell.angle_beta   90.00
_cell.angle_gamma   90.00
#
_symmetry.space_group_name_H-M   'P 1'
#
loop_
_entity.id
_entity.type
_entity.pdbx_description
1 polymer ?
#
loop_
_entity_poly.entity_id
_entity_poly.type
_entity_poly.pdbx_seq_one_letter_code
_entity_poly.pdbx_strand_id
1 'polypeptide(L)'
;MVDEAYKKAFRTALQARMKKLFTTHLVIYLVVNIIWLVINYMIVMPANPNLPIWQPWYPPIGWGICIVIHYVTYVSGGESLIMEVEAEAER
;
A
#
# COMPACT_ATOMS: atom_id res chain seq x y z
N MET A 1 14.56 7.29 32.46
CA MET A 1 13.41 7.58 31.59
C MET A 1 13.97 8.09 30.27
N VAL A 2 13.53 7.52 29.15
CA VAL A 2 13.96 7.99 27.82
C VAL A 2 13.44 9.41 27.62
N ASP A 3 14.27 10.28 27.07
CA ASP A 3 13.94 11.68 26.83
C ASP A 3 12.74 11.86 25.88
N GLU A 4 11.84 12.80 26.17
CA GLU A 4 10.63 13.04 25.37
C GLU A 4 10.96 13.54 23.95
N ALA A 5 12.07 14.27 23.78
CA ALA A 5 12.50 14.67 22.44
C ALA A 5 12.96 13.46 21.63
N TYR A 6 13.62 12.48 22.26
CA TYR A 6 13.94 11.21 21.60
C TYR A 6 12.67 10.44 21.18
N LYS A 7 11.68 10.29 22.07
CA LYS A 7 10.41 9.62 21.72
C LYS A 7 9.74 10.29 20.53
N LYS A 8 9.62 11.62 20.54
CA LYS A 8 9.04 12.37 19.42
C LYS A 8 9.81 12.17 18.11
N ALA A 9 11.13 12.17 18.16
CA ALA A 9 11.96 11.92 16.99
C ALA A 9 11.77 10.48 16.46
N PHE A 10 11.67 9.50 17.35
CA PHE A 10 11.40 8.11 17.02
C PHE A 10 10.03 7.93 16.34
N ARG A 11 8.95 8.48 16.92
CA ARG A 11 7.60 8.45 16.31
C ARG A 11 7.60 9.02 14.90
N THR A 12 8.25 10.18 14.74
CA THR A 12 8.35 10.88 13.44
C THR A 12 9.09 10.02 12.41
N ALA A 13 10.20 9.40 12.82
CA ALA A 13 10.99 8.53 11.94
C ALA A 13 10.18 7.27 11.54
N LEU A 14 9.45 6.65 12.47
CA LEU A 14 8.63 5.47 12.18
C LEU A 14 7.49 5.82 11.22
N GLN A 15 6.81 6.95 11.45
CA GLN A 15 5.73 7.41 10.58
C GLN A 15 6.24 7.74 9.17
N ALA A 16 7.42 8.36 9.05
CA ALA A 16 8.07 8.59 7.76
C ALA A 16 8.40 7.28 7.03
N ARG A 17 8.87 6.26 7.77
CA ARG A 17 9.16 4.93 7.22
C ARG A 17 7.88 4.23 6.73
N MET A 18 6.78 4.30 7.48
CA MET A 18 5.49 3.74 7.06
C MET A 18 4.96 4.41 5.80
N LYS A 19 5.03 5.75 5.71
CA LYS A 19 4.68 6.50 4.50
C LYS A 19 5.54 6.08 3.29
N LYS A 20 6.86 5.96 3.47
CA LYS A 20 7.77 5.52 2.41
C LYS A 20 7.43 4.12 1.92
N LEU A 21 7.15 3.18 2.83
CA LEU A 21 6.76 1.82 2.48
C LEU A 21 5.45 1.80 1.70
N PHE A 22 4.46 2.60 2.10
CA PHE A 22 3.21 2.77 1.36
C PHE A 22 3.45 3.32 -0.05
N THR A 23 4.31 4.32 -0.22
CA THR A 23 4.70 4.85 -1.54
C THR A 23 5.27 3.75 -2.43
N THR A 24 6.12 2.87 -1.91
CA THR A 24 6.65 1.73 -2.67
C THR A 24 5.52 0.80 -3.15
N HIS A 25 4.55 0.48 -2.28
CA HIS A 25 3.39 -0.34 -2.67
C HIS A 25 2.57 0.33 -3.77
N LEU A 26 2.34 1.65 -3.66
CA LEU A 26 1.61 2.40 -4.67
C LEU A 26 2.34 2.39 -6.03
N VAL A 27 3.66 2.58 -6.04
CA VAL A 27 4.46 2.54 -7.27
C VAL A 27 4.39 1.16 -7.92
N ILE A 28 4.58 0.09 -7.15
CA ILE A 28 4.50 -1.29 -7.66
C ILE A 28 3.10 -1.54 -8.22
N TYR A 29 2.06 -1.15 -7.48
CA TYR A 29 0.66 -1.27 -7.92
C TYR A 29 0.45 -0.59 -9.28
N LEU A 30 0.91 0.64 -9.47
CA LEU A 30 0.74 1.36 -10.73
C LEU A 30 1.50 0.67 -11.87
N VAL A 31 2.79 0.35 -11.67
CA VAL A 31 3.63 -0.23 -12.72
C VAL A 31 3.08 -1.60 -13.17
N VAL A 32 2.78 -2.47 -12.21
CA VAL A 32 2.28 -3.82 -12.51
C VAL A 32 0.91 -3.76 -13.18
N ASN A 33 0.00 -2.92 -12.70
CA ASN A 33 -1.35 -2.84 -13.29
C ASN A 33 -1.35 -2.18 -14.68
N ILE A 34 -0.48 -1.21 -14.94
CA ILE A 34 -0.33 -0.65 -16.29
C ILE A 34 0.13 -1.74 -17.25
N ILE A 35 1.17 -2.50 -16.89
CA ILE A 35 1.67 -3.60 -17.73
C ILE A 35 0.58 -4.66 -17.94
N TRP A 36 -0.14 -5.02 -16.87
CA TRP A 36 -1.26 -5.96 -16.93
C TRP A 36 -2.34 -5.52 -17.92
N LEU A 37 -2.80 -4.26 -17.84
CA LEU A 37 -3.81 -3.72 -18.73
C LEU A 37 -3.30 -3.65 -20.17
N VAL A 38 -2.06 -3.22 -20.40
CA VAL A 38 -1.43 -3.17 -21.72
C VAL A 38 -1.44 -4.57 -22.36
N ILE A 39 -0.95 -5.59 -21.65
CA ILE A 39 -0.94 -6.97 -22.16
C ILE A 39 -2.37 -7.46 -22.46
N ASN A 40 -3.30 -7.21 -21.55
CA ASN A 40 -4.67 -7.68 -21.73
C ASN A 40 -5.36 -7.03 -22.93
N TYR A 41 -5.23 -5.72 -23.10
CA TYR A 41 -5.88 -4.99 -24.19
C TYR A 41 -5.19 -5.16 -25.55
N MET A 42 -3.86 -5.26 -25.57
CA MET A 42 -3.12 -5.35 -26.84
C MET A 42 -2.94 -6.78 -27.34
N ILE A 43 -2.96 -7.78 -26.44
CA ILE A 43 -2.61 -9.16 -26.79
C ILE A 43 -3.76 -10.11 -26.47
N VAL A 44 -4.21 -10.15 -25.22
CA VAL A 44 -5.16 -11.20 -24.75
C VAL A 44 -6.55 -11.03 -25.34
N MET A 45 -7.13 -9.83 -25.27
CA MET A 45 -8.47 -9.56 -25.79
C MET A 45 -8.56 -9.70 -27.32
N PRO A 46 -7.60 -9.19 -28.12
CA PRO A 46 -7.58 -9.45 -29.57
C PRO A 46 -7.47 -10.94 -29.92
N ALA A 47 -6.69 -11.70 -29.14
CA ALA A 47 -6.54 -13.14 -29.35
C ALA A 47 -7.76 -13.97 -28.89
N ASN A 48 -8.61 -13.42 -28.02
CA ASN A 48 -9.80 -14.10 -27.53
C ASN A 48 -11.00 -13.12 -27.39
N PRO A 49 -11.72 -12.86 -28.49
CA PRO A 49 -12.79 -11.86 -28.55
C PRO A 49 -14.03 -12.22 -27.72
N ASN A 50 -14.15 -13.45 -27.24
CA ASN A 50 -15.23 -13.87 -26.34
C ASN A 50 -14.95 -13.54 -24.87
N LEU A 51 -13.75 -13.06 -24.54
CA LEU A 51 -13.44 -12.66 -23.16
C LEU A 51 -14.28 -11.45 -22.75
N PRO A 52 -14.89 -11.49 -21.56
CA PRO A 52 -15.63 -10.35 -21.04
C PRO A 52 -14.73 -9.12 -20.88
N ILE A 53 -15.20 -7.97 -21.35
CA ILE A 53 -14.48 -6.68 -21.31
C ILE A 53 -14.10 -6.26 -19.87
N TRP A 54 -14.81 -6.74 -18.86
CA TRP A 54 -14.53 -6.44 -17.46
C TRP A 54 -13.37 -7.26 -16.87
N GLN A 55 -12.99 -8.38 -17.48
CA GLN A 55 -12.00 -9.31 -16.93
C GLN A 55 -10.62 -8.67 -16.67
N PRO A 56 -10.07 -7.80 -17.56
CA PRO A 56 -8.80 -7.13 -17.29
C PRO A 56 -8.82 -6.21 -16.06
N TRP A 57 -10.00 -5.73 -15.65
CA TRP A 57 -10.17 -4.82 -14.51
C TRP A 57 -10.26 -5.51 -13.16
N TYR A 58 -10.46 -6.83 -13.13
CA TYR A 58 -10.59 -7.56 -11.88
C TYR A 58 -9.34 -7.43 -10.97
N PRO A 59 -8.10 -7.61 -11.48
CA PRO A 59 -6.91 -7.44 -10.65
C PRO A 59 -6.65 -5.99 -10.20
N PRO A 60 -6.74 -4.95 -11.04
CA PRO A 60 -6.64 -3.56 -10.59
C PRO A 60 -7.62 -3.22 -9.48
N ILE A 61 -8.88 -3.62 -9.61
CA ILE A 61 -9.90 -3.34 -8.59
C ILE A 61 -9.58 -4.07 -7.29
N GLY A 62 -9.29 -5.37 -7.35
CA GLY A 62 -8.98 -6.18 -6.16
C GLY A 62 -7.73 -5.67 -5.43
N TRP A 63 -6.63 -5.44 -6.13
CA TRP A 63 -5.40 -4.93 -5.54
C TRP A 63 -5.53 -3.46 -5.09
N GLY A 64 -6.38 -2.69 -5.76
CA GLY A 64 -6.71 -1.32 -5.37
C GLY A 64 -7.36 -1.27 -3.98
N ILE A 65 -8.23 -2.23 -3.65
CA ILE A 65 -8.79 -2.36 -2.30
C ILE A 65 -7.67 -2.62 -1.28
N CYS A 66 -6.71 -3.51 -1.60
CA CYS A 66 -5.56 -3.75 -0.73
C CYS A 66 -4.73 -2.49 -0.49
N ILE A 67 -4.53 -1.64 -1.50
CA ILE A 67 -3.85 -0.34 -1.35
C ILE A 67 -4.61 0.56 -0.38
N VAL A 68 -5.94 0.62 -0.46
CA VAL A 68 -6.76 1.41 0.47
C VAL A 68 -6.60 0.89 1.90
N ILE A 69 -6.66 -0.43 2.09
CA ILE A 69 -6.43 -1.05 3.41
C ILE A 69 -5.04 -0.68 3.95
N HIS A 70 -4.00 -0.79 3.12
CA HIS A 70 -2.64 -0.42 3.53
C HIS A 70 -2.52 1.05 3.94
N TYR A 71 -3.16 1.95 3.20
CA TYR A 71 -3.18 3.36 3.55
C TYR A 71 -3.86 3.59 4.90
N VAL A 72 -5.05 3.00 5.09
CA VAL A 72 -5.84 3.18 6.31
C VAL A 72 -5.09 2.66 7.53
N THR A 73 -4.52 1.47 7.43
CA THR A 73 -3.83 0.82 8.56
C THR A 73 -2.50 1.50 8.91
N TYR A 74 -1.64 1.77 7.93
CA TYR A 74 -0.25 2.17 8.20
C TYR A 74 0.02 3.66 8.05
N VAL A 75 -0.80 4.39 7.29
CA VAL A 75 -0.60 5.82 7.06
C VAL A 75 -1.53 6.65 7.94
N SER A 76 -2.85 6.44 7.86
CA SER A 76 -3.79 7.17 8.74
C SER A 76 -3.86 6.57 10.15
N GLY A 77 -3.80 5.25 10.28
CA GLY A 77 -3.78 4.54 11.56
C GLY A 77 -2.37 4.33 12.15
N GLY A 78 -1.32 4.80 11.46
CA GLY A 78 0.06 4.52 11.87
C GLY A 78 0.43 5.07 13.25
N GLU A 79 -0.22 6.13 13.71
CA GLU A 79 0.06 6.71 15.03
C GLU A 79 -0.35 5.79 16.18
N SER A 80 -1.48 5.10 16.08
CA SER A 80 -1.89 4.14 17.11
C SER A 80 -0.94 2.94 17.19
N LEU A 81 -0.49 2.44 16.04
CA LEU A 81 0.50 1.37 15.97
C LEU A 81 1.83 1.77 16.62
N ILE A 82 2.27 3.02 16.42
CA ILE A 82 3.49 3.52 17.06
C ILE A 82 3.33 3.57 18.59
N MET A 83 2.18 4.03 19.08
CA MET A 83 1.90 4.09 20.52
C MET A 83 1.83 2.69 21.16
N GLU A 84 1.28 1.70 20.44
CA GLU A 84 1.27 0.30 20.88
C GLU A 84 2.70 -0.26 21.02
N VAL A 85 3.56 -0.04 20.01
CA VAL A 85 4.97 -0.47 20.05
C VAL A 85 5.73 0.19 21.20
N GLU A 86 5.47 1.47 21.47
CA GLU A 86 6.07 2.15 22.62
C GLU A 86 5.57 1.57 23.95
N ALA A 87 4.27 1.29 24.09
CA ALA A 87 3.70 0.71 25.29
C ALA A 87 4.22 -0.72 25.57
N GLU A 88 4.46 -1.51 24.52
CA GLU A 88 5.10 -2.83 24.63
C GLU A 88 6.57 -2.72 25.05
N ALA A 89 7.30 -1.72 24.55
CA ALA A 89 8.71 -1.51 24.88
C ALA A 89 8.93 -0.97 26.30
N GLU A 90 7.91 -0.37 26.93
CA GLU A 90 7.94 0.16 28.29
C GLU A 90 7.45 -0.84 29.36
N ARG A 91 6.94 -2.01 28.96
CA ARG A 91 6.61 -3.12 29.87
C ARG A 91 7.86 -3.88 30.31
#